data_AF-A0A0X3TLB8-F1
#
_entry.id   AF-A0A0X3TLB8-F1
#
_cell.length_a   1.000
_cell.length_b   1.000
_cell.length_c   1.000
_cell.angle_alpha   90.00
_cell.angle_beta   90.00
_cell.angle_gamma   90.00
#
_symmetry.space_group_name_H-M   'P 1'
#
loop_
_entity.id
_entity.type
_entity.pdbx_description
1 polymer ?
#
loop_
_entity_poly.entity_id
_entity_poly.type
_entity_poly.pdbx_seq_one_letter_code
_entity_poly.pdbx_strand_id
1 'polypeptide(L)'
;MIWKTQTHLFTATVCQKTGEHCPALARMAEKLAQAMAAAAPVTAEDFEIAGSSELAHCPAGCAARFEASHESIRIFCGVDADADGDRLNRFVDMILRPAGRAMPSGLLSQTPCAVLEAIPTERNTAEATINATA
;
A
#
# COMPACT_ATOMS: atom_id res chain seq x y z
N MET A 1 6.48 10.23 0.33
CA MET A 1 5.72 10.97 -0.68
C MET A 1 4.24 10.79 -0.39
N ILE A 2 3.46 11.87 -0.45
CA ILE A 2 2.00 11.82 -0.36
C ILE A 2 1.47 12.55 -1.59
N TRP A 3 0.56 11.94 -2.33
CA TRP A 3 -0.08 12.55 -3.50
C TRP A 3 -1.51 12.06 -3.65
N LYS A 4 -2.31 12.76 -4.45
CA LYS A 4 -3.73 12.47 -4.62
C LYS A 4 -4.10 12.49 -6.09
N THR A 5 -4.99 11.59 -6.47
CA THR A 5 -5.70 11.57 -7.76
C THR A 5 -7.17 11.88 -7.52
N GLN A 6 -8.01 11.83 -8.56
CA GLN A 6 -9.45 11.98 -8.39
C GLN A 6 -10.06 10.86 -7.53
N THR A 7 -9.51 9.64 -7.61
CA THR A 7 -10.11 8.47 -6.95
C THR A 7 -9.41 8.09 -5.65
N HIS A 8 -8.09 8.31 -5.51
CA HIS A 8 -7.32 7.83 -4.35
C HIS A 8 -6.32 8.86 -3.81
N LEU A 9 -6.10 8.81 -2.49
CA LEU A 9 -4.95 9.39 -1.79
C LEU A 9 -3.88 8.31 -1.62
N PHE A 10 -2.64 8.63 -1.99
CA PHE A 10 -1.50 7.72 -1.93
C PHE A 10 -0.49 8.21 -0.90
N THR A 11 0.01 7.29 -0.09
CA THR A 11 1.09 7.50 0.86
C THR A 11 2.17 6.44 0.63
N ALA A 12 3.39 6.87 0.32
CA ALA A 12 4.51 5.97 0.08
C ALA A 12 5.75 6.37 0.90
N THR A 13 6.46 5.36 1.40
CA THR A 13 7.74 5.56 2.09
C THR A 13 8.90 5.78 1.10
N VAL A 14 10.05 6.17 1.64
CA VAL A 14 11.31 6.18 0.89
C VAL A 14 11.83 4.75 0.79
N CYS A 15 12.41 4.39 -0.36
CA CYS A 15 13.03 3.09 -0.54
C CYS A 15 14.32 3.00 0.28
N GLN A 16 14.38 2.07 1.23
CA GLN A 16 15.55 1.83 2.09
C GLN A 16 16.77 1.33 1.30
N LYS A 17 16.58 0.78 0.10
CA LYS A 17 17.69 0.35 -0.77
C LYS A 17 18.33 1.51 -1.53
N THR A 18 17.56 2.51 -1.94
CA THR A 18 18.04 3.59 -2.84
C THR A 18 18.10 4.96 -2.17
N GLY A 19 17.42 5.15 -1.04
CA GLY A 19 17.29 6.45 -0.38
C GLY A 19 16.30 7.40 -1.09
N GLU A 20 15.62 6.95 -2.14
CA GLU A 20 14.73 7.77 -2.96
C GLU A 20 13.31 7.17 -3.07
N HIS A 21 12.37 7.96 -3.57
CA HIS A 21 11.04 7.45 -3.90
C HIS A 21 11.10 6.55 -5.15
N CYS A 22 10.44 5.39 -5.10
CA CYS A 22 10.45 4.45 -6.21
C CYS A 22 9.36 4.82 -7.25
N PRO A 23 9.72 5.26 -8.47
CA PRO A 23 8.75 5.60 -9.51
C PRO A 23 7.98 4.39 -10.04
N ALA A 24 8.58 3.19 -10.06
CA ALA A 24 7.87 1.98 -10.46
C ALA A 24 6.77 1.59 -9.47
N LEU A 25 7.01 1.80 -8.17
CA LEU A 25 6.00 1.61 -7.12
C LEU A 25 4.82 2.57 -7.30
N ALA A 26 5.10 3.87 -7.50
CA ALA A 26 4.05 4.86 -7.74
C ALA A 26 3.20 4.51 -8.98
N ARG A 27 3.85 4.15 -10.09
CA ARG A 27 3.16 3.75 -11.33
C ARG A 27 2.31 2.49 -11.13
N MET A 28 2.81 1.48 -10.42
CA MET A 28 2.05 0.27 -10.13
C MET A 28 0.80 0.58 -9.30
N ALA A 29 0.94 1.42 -8.27
CA ALA A 29 -0.17 1.80 -7.41
C ALA A 29 -1.28 2.53 -8.18
N GLU A 30 -0.92 3.47 -9.06
CA GLU A 30 -1.90 4.16 -9.90
C GLU A 30 -2.63 3.21 -10.85
N LYS A 31 -1.94 2.19 -11.37
CA LYS A 31 -2.56 1.18 -12.24
C LYS A 31 -3.48 0.24 -11.49
N LEU A 32 -3.12 -0.18 -10.27
CA LEU A 32 -4.03 -0.92 -9.40
C LEU A 32 -5.25 -0.07 -9.03
N ALA A 33 -5.05 1.21 -8.68
CA ALA A 33 -6.15 2.12 -8.37
C ALA A 33 -7.13 2.30 -9.54
N GLN A 34 -6.60 2.42 -10.77
CA GLN A 34 -7.41 2.46 -11.99
C GLN A 34 -8.18 1.14 -12.21
N ALA A 35 -7.54 0.00 -11.99
CA ALA A 35 -8.17 -1.31 -12.14
C ALA A 35 -9.30 -1.52 -11.11
N MET A 36 -9.07 -1.21 -9.84
CA MET A 36 -10.09 -1.34 -8.80
C MET A 36 -11.28 -0.41 -9.05
N ALA A 37 -11.02 0.83 -9.45
CA ALA A 37 -12.10 1.77 -9.82
C ALA A 37 -12.93 1.28 -11.01
N ALA A 38 -12.30 0.63 -12.00
CA ALA A 38 -12.99 0.06 -13.14
C ALA A 38 -13.78 -1.22 -12.79
N ALA A 39 -13.31 -1.99 -11.82
CA ALA A 39 -13.96 -3.22 -11.36
C ALA A 39 -15.16 -2.95 -10.43
N ALA A 40 -15.12 -1.86 -9.65
CA ALA A 40 -16.13 -1.53 -8.63
C ALA A 40 -17.60 -1.70 -9.06
N PRO A 41 -18.05 -1.28 -10.26
CA PRO A 41 -19.46 -1.41 -10.65
C PRO A 41 -19.95 -2.84 -10.90
N VAL A 42 -19.02 -3.82 -11.02
CA VAL A 42 -19.33 -5.21 -11.42
C VAL A 42 -18.85 -6.25 -10.40
N THR A 43 -18.28 -5.82 -9.28
CA THR A 43 -17.77 -6.68 -8.21
C THR A 43 -18.46 -6.36 -6.89
N ALA A 44 -18.55 -7.35 -6.00
CA ALA A 44 -19.06 -7.13 -4.65
C ALA A 44 -18.12 -6.24 -3.81
N GLU A 45 -18.63 -5.71 -2.70
CA GLU A 45 -17.87 -4.82 -1.79
C GLU A 45 -16.66 -5.53 -1.15
N ASP A 46 -16.75 -6.84 -0.94
CA ASP A 46 -15.70 -7.70 -0.40
C ASP A 46 -14.71 -8.22 -1.45
N PHE A 47 -14.80 -7.73 -2.69
CA PHE A 47 -13.89 -8.12 -3.75
C PHE A 47 -12.46 -7.64 -3.47
N GLU A 48 -11.53 -8.58 -3.57
CA GLU A 48 -10.09 -8.36 -3.38
C GLU A 48 -9.29 -9.10 -4.45
N ILE A 49 -8.17 -8.50 -4.85
CA ILE A 49 -7.10 -9.17 -5.58
C ILE A 49 -5.79 -9.05 -4.81
N ALA A 50 -5.03 -10.15 -4.77
CA ALA A 50 -3.70 -10.19 -4.18
C ALA A 50 -2.74 -10.87 -5.14
N GLY A 51 -1.46 -10.54 -5.04
CA GLY A 51 -0.44 -11.17 -5.86
C GLY A 51 0.94 -10.59 -5.66
N SER A 52 1.82 -10.94 -6.59
CA SER A 52 3.20 -10.44 -6.63
C SER A 52 3.59 -9.95 -8.01
N SER A 53 4.52 -9.02 -8.08
CA SER A 53 5.11 -8.49 -9.30
C SER A 53 6.61 -8.25 -9.12
N GLU A 54 7.31 -8.03 -10.22
CA GLU A 54 8.69 -7.57 -10.21
C GLU A 54 8.76 -6.14 -10.74
N LEU A 55 9.31 -5.23 -9.94
CA LEU A 55 9.47 -3.82 -10.29
C LEU A 55 10.83 -3.59 -10.95
N ALA A 56 10.80 -3.34 -12.25
CA ALA A 56 11.98 -3.03 -13.07
C ALA A 56 12.46 -1.58 -12.87
N HIS A 57 12.91 -1.24 -11.66
CA HIS A 57 13.54 0.05 -11.36
C HIS A 57 14.86 -0.08 -10.61
N CYS A 58 14.94 -1.00 -9.64
CA CYS A 58 16.20 -1.29 -8.96
C CYS A 58 17.08 -2.16 -9.88
N PRO A 59 18.41 -1.90 -9.97
CA PRO A 59 19.33 -2.74 -10.75
C PRO A 59 19.31 -4.22 -10.37
N ALA A 60 19.04 -4.52 -9.09
CA ALA A 60 18.94 -5.88 -8.57
C ALA A 60 17.53 -6.49 -8.70
N GLY A 61 16.61 -5.82 -9.40
CA GLY A 61 15.18 -6.14 -9.34
C GLY A 61 14.57 -5.79 -7.97
N CYS A 62 13.25 -5.79 -7.90
CA CYS A 62 12.54 -5.60 -6.65
C CYS A 62 11.20 -6.35 -6.70
N ALA A 63 11.15 -7.51 -6.04
CA ALA A 63 9.91 -8.22 -5.82
C ALA A 63 8.95 -7.34 -5.01
N ALA A 64 7.68 -7.31 -5.41
CA ALA A 64 6.64 -6.60 -4.71
C ALA A 64 5.44 -7.52 -4.51
N ARG A 65 4.92 -7.58 -3.29
CA ARG A 65 3.63 -8.18 -2.98
C ARG A 65 2.57 -7.07 -2.93
N PHE A 66 1.36 -7.34 -3.36
CA PHE A 66 0.25 -6.39 -3.27
C PHE A 66 -1.05 -7.06 -2.87
N GLU A 67 -1.91 -6.26 -2.23
CA GLU A 67 -3.29 -6.56 -1.87
C GLU A 67 -4.12 -5.33 -2.25
N ALA A 68 -5.22 -5.53 -2.95
CA ALA A 68 -6.07 -4.46 -3.47
C ALA A 68 -7.54 -4.84 -3.37
N SER A 69 -8.31 -4.04 -2.66
CA SER A 69 -9.75 -4.14 -2.55
C SER A 69 -10.38 -2.77 -2.81
N HIS A 70 -11.71 -2.67 -2.73
CA HIS A 70 -12.38 -1.37 -2.78
C HIS A 70 -12.04 -0.48 -1.59
N GLU A 71 -11.46 -1.07 -0.54
CA GLU A 71 -11.15 -0.41 0.70
C GLU A 71 -9.82 0.33 0.68
N SER A 72 -8.79 -0.35 0.18
CA SER A 72 -7.43 0.15 0.11
C SER A 72 -6.59 -0.69 -0.85
N ILE A 73 -5.46 -0.12 -1.24
CA ILE A 73 -4.43 -0.82 -2.01
C ILE A 73 -3.14 -0.72 -1.23
N ARG A 74 -2.50 -1.85 -0.98
CA ARG A 74 -1.22 -1.94 -0.28
C ARG A 74 -0.20 -2.67 -1.13
N ILE A 75 1.01 -2.12 -1.18
CA ILE A 75 2.12 -2.70 -1.93
C ILE A 75 3.34 -2.74 -1.01
N PHE A 76 4.00 -3.89 -0.97
CA PHE A 76 5.14 -4.19 -0.12
C PHE A 76 6.32 -4.57 -1.01
N CYS A 77 7.35 -3.72 -1.08
CA CYS A 77 8.53 -3.95 -1.90
C CYS A 77 9.63 -4.68 -1.12
N GLY A 78 10.38 -5.55 -1.79
CA GLY A 78 11.52 -6.25 -1.21
C GLY A 78 11.14 -7.40 -0.27
N VAL A 79 9.95 -7.98 -0.45
CA VAL A 79 9.47 -9.16 0.28
C VAL A 79 9.15 -10.28 -0.71
N ASP A 80 9.22 -11.52 -0.24
CA ASP A 80 8.88 -12.70 -1.02
C ASP A 80 7.37 -12.80 -1.30
N ALA A 81 6.99 -13.55 -2.34
CA ALA A 81 5.60 -13.68 -2.77
C ALA A 81 4.71 -14.38 -1.72
N ASP A 82 5.30 -15.26 -0.91
CA ASP A 82 4.66 -16.01 0.18
C ASP A 82 4.75 -15.32 1.54
N ALA A 83 5.25 -14.07 1.59
CA ALA A 83 5.28 -13.29 2.82
C ALA A 83 3.85 -13.11 3.39
N ASP A 84 3.74 -13.24 4.71
CA ASP A 84 2.49 -13.17 5.47
C ASP A 84 1.86 -11.78 5.37
N GLY A 85 0.76 -11.69 4.63
CA GLY A 85 0.01 -10.45 4.38
C GLY A 85 -0.50 -9.77 5.65
N ASP A 86 -0.97 -10.53 6.64
CA ASP A 86 -1.47 -9.96 7.90
C ASP A 86 -0.36 -9.25 8.68
N ARG A 87 0.84 -9.84 8.71
CA ARG A 87 2.00 -9.20 9.34
C ARG A 87 2.43 -7.95 8.58
N LEU A 88 2.39 -7.99 7.25
CA LEU A 88 2.71 -6.84 6.40
C LEU A 88 1.69 -5.70 6.57
N ASN A 89 0.41 -6.03 6.68
CA ASN A 89 -0.66 -5.07 6.94
C ASN A 89 -0.49 -4.38 8.30
N ARG A 90 -0.22 -5.15 9.37
CA ARG A 90 0.10 -4.58 10.69
C ARG A 90 1.34 -3.68 10.65
N PHE A 91 2.34 -4.04 9.85
CA PHE A 91 3.52 -3.21 9.66
C PHE A 91 3.18 -1.88 9.01
N VAL A 92 2.36 -1.87 7.95
CA VAL A 92 1.90 -0.64 7.28
C VAL A 92 1.07 0.25 8.20
N ASP A 93 0.12 -0.33 8.95
CA ASP A 93 -0.70 0.43 9.89
C ASP A 93 0.16 1.19 10.89
N MET A 94 1.21 0.54 11.40
CA MET A 94 2.10 1.15 12.37
C MET A 94 2.94 2.29 11.80
N ILE A 95 3.44 2.17 10.56
CA ILE A 95 4.32 3.21 9.98
C ILE A 95 3.55 4.35 9.31
N LEU A 96 2.31 4.12 8.86
CA LEU A 96 1.52 5.11 8.16
C LEU A 96 0.40 5.74 9.00
N ARG A 97 0.02 5.15 10.15
CA ARG A 97 -1.00 5.74 11.04
C ARG A 97 -0.36 6.53 12.19
N PRO A 98 -0.98 7.65 12.62
CA PRO A 98 -0.45 8.47 13.73
C PRO A 98 -0.34 7.75 15.08
N ALA A 99 -1.09 6.67 15.29
CA ALA A 99 -1.16 5.91 16.55
C ALA A 99 -0.27 4.64 16.56
N GLY A 100 0.79 4.60 15.73
CA GLY A 100 1.67 3.44 15.59
C GLY A 100 2.18 2.92 16.94
N ARG A 101 1.82 1.67 17.27
CA ARG A 101 2.34 0.95 18.45
C ARG A 101 3.75 0.44 18.16
N ALA A 102 4.58 0.27 19.18
CA ALA A 102 5.95 -0.26 19.02
C ALA A 102 5.97 -1.65 18.37
N MET A 103 6.98 -1.91 17.53
CA MET A 103 7.24 -3.23 16.92
C MET A 103 7.73 -4.25 17.96
N PRO A 104 7.11 -5.42 18.06
CA PRO A 104 7.79 -6.60 18.59
C PRO A 104 8.93 -6.98 17.65
N SER A 105 10.12 -7.21 18.20
CA SER A 105 11.23 -7.80 17.44
C SER A 105 10.79 -9.12 16.80
N GLY A 106 11.11 -9.32 15.52
CA GLY A 106 10.78 -10.54 14.79
C GLY A 106 9.34 -10.63 14.26
N LEU A 107 8.57 -9.52 14.26
CA LEU A 107 7.25 -9.50 13.61
C LEU A 107 7.34 -9.93 12.14
N LEU A 108 8.36 -9.45 11.43
CA LEU A 108 8.61 -9.75 10.02
C LEU A 108 9.88 -10.59 9.85
N SER A 109 9.80 -11.61 9.01
CA SER A 109 10.97 -12.34 8.51
C SER A 109 11.76 -11.52 7.49
N GLN A 110 11.06 -10.62 6.77
CA GLN A 110 11.62 -9.70 5.79
C GLN A 110 10.93 -8.35 5.94
N THR A 111 11.72 -7.29 6.15
CA THR A 111 11.21 -5.93 6.23
C THR A 111 11.09 -5.35 4.82
N PRO A 112 9.90 -4.86 4.41
CA PRO A 112 9.76 -4.19 3.13
C PRO A 112 10.76 -3.03 2.99
N CYS A 113 11.46 -2.96 1.85
CA CYS A 113 12.34 -1.84 1.58
C CYS A 113 11.57 -0.56 1.22
N ALA A 114 10.32 -0.69 0.75
CA ALA A 114 9.40 0.42 0.57
C ALA A 114 7.97 -0.11 0.76
N VAL A 115 7.07 0.76 1.18
CA VAL A 115 5.63 0.46 1.20
C VAL A 115 4.85 1.59 0.55
N LEU A 116 3.67 1.25 0.08
CA LEU A 116 2.67 2.20 -0.37
C LEU A 116 1.30 1.78 0.11
N GLU A 117 0.50 2.76 0.51
CA GLU A 117 -0.94 2.61 0.68
C GLU A 117 -1.68 3.63 -0.20
N ALA A 118 -2.74 3.19 -0.86
CA ALA A 118 -3.72 4.04 -1.51
C ALA A 118 -5.10 3.83 -0.88
N ILE A 119 -5.76 4.93 -0.51
CA ILE A 119 -7.11 4.92 0.09
C ILE A 119 -8.05 5.71 -0.83
N PRO A 120 -9.27 5.22 -1.13
CA PRO A 120 -10.24 5.97 -1.90
C PRO A 120 -10.53 7.35 -1.26
N THR A 121 -10.63 8.37 -2.10
CA THR A 121 -10.83 9.76 -1.65
C THR A 121 -12.16 9.94 -0.91
N GLU A 122 -13.21 9.25 -1.33
CA GLU A 122 -14.53 9.30 -0.69
C GLU A 122 -14.47 8.82 0.77
N ARG A 123 -13.66 7.79 1.04
CA ARG A 123 -13.47 7.24 2.41
C ARG A 123 -12.58 8.11 3.27
N ASN A 124 -11.49 8.65 2.71
CA ASN A 124 -10.62 9.58 3.42
C ASN A 124 -11.39 10.82 3.93
N THR A 125 -12.40 11.27 3.17
CA THR A 125 -13.23 12.42 3.56
C THR A 125 -14.19 12.07 4.71
N ALA A 126 -14.70 10.83 4.75
CA ALA A 126 -15.55 10.34 5.84
C ALA A 126 -14.79 10.19 7.16
N GLU A 127 -13.59 9.59 7.15
CA GLU A 127 -12.75 9.44 8.34
C GLU A 127 -12.29 10.80 8.90
N ALA A 128 -11.93 11.75 8.03
CA ALA A 128 -11.54 13.10 8.45
C ALA A 128 -12.69 13.86 9.15
N THR A 129 -13.94 13.64 8.70
CA THR A 129 -15.12 14.28 9.29
C THR A 129 -15.42 13.72 10.68
N ILE A 130 -15.28 12.41 10.88
CA ILE A 130 -15.48 11.76 12.18
C ILE A 130 -14.47 12.29 13.21
N ASN A 131 -13.19 12.41 12.83
CA ASN A 131 -12.12 12.88 13.74
C ASN A 131 -12.18 14.38 14.07
N ALA A 132 -12.88 15.20 13.28
CA ALA A 132 -13.03 16.64 13.51
C ALA A 132 -14.18 16.99 14.47
N THR A 133 -15.00 15.99 14.85
CA THR A 133 -16.18 16.17 15.72
C THR A 133 -15.98 15.55 17.11
N ALA A 134 -14.79 15.00 17.38
CA ALA A 134 -14.41 14.36 18.64
C ALA A 134 -13.54 15.27 19.51
#